data_AF-A0AAV7PLX4-F1
#
_entry.id   AF-A0AAV7PLX4-F1
#
_cell.length_a   1.000
_cell.length_b   1.000
_cell.length_c   1.000
_cell.angle_alpha   90.00
_cell.angle_beta   90.00
_cell.angle_gamma   90.00
#
_symmetry.space_group_name_H-M   'P 1'
#
loop_
_entity.id
_entity.type
_entity.pdbx_description
1 polymer ?
#
loop_
_entity_poly.entity_id
_entity_poly.type
_entity_poly.pdbx_seq_one_letter_code
_entity_poly.pdbx_strand_id
1 'polypeptide(L)'
;MSAPSEPSSAPRISGGHLRGPVASPQPRWGAPAAMLAPGPVTPRQAPRAHLSPPNPSAVSAGPEVHGDNRCRATRMVDMNLNDEKQQPLRAKDIMIKREMVSQYLHTSKAGMSQKECSKSALMYIQELRSGLRGGDLLVCLESLRVSLNNNPVSWVQNFGSEGLSSLLEILKRLQEESSMYSDVKNQHEIIRCLKAFMNNNFGIKTMLDTEDGILLLAKAVDPAFPPMMIDALKLLSALCILPQPEDMNERVLEAMTERAEMEEMDRFKPLLDGLKTGAPVALKVSCLLLINALITQAEELDFRVHIRSELMRSGLNHILKELHTIENEDLKLQLAVFDEHSEGDSDDLKSRLDDIRIEMEYPSTAKL
;
A
#
# COMPACT_ATOMS: atom_id res chain seq x y z
N MET A 1 58.19 22.07 21.05
CA MET A 1 58.44 21.85 22.49
C MET A 1 57.25 22.44 23.24
N SER A 2 56.35 21.76 23.92
CA SER A 2 56.18 20.35 24.26
C SER A 2 54.69 20.19 24.66
N ALA A 3 54.02 19.11 24.25
CA ALA A 3 52.93 18.51 25.04
C ALA A 3 53.58 17.61 26.13
N PRO A 4 52.87 16.87 27.03
CA PRO A 4 51.43 16.69 27.29
C PRO A 4 51.08 16.69 28.82
N SER A 5 49.81 16.46 29.22
CA SER A 5 49.40 15.57 30.35
C SER A 5 47.94 15.75 30.83
N GLU A 6 47.10 14.73 30.60
CA GLU A 6 46.03 14.27 31.54
C GLU A 6 46.67 13.38 32.66
N PRO A 7 46.01 12.77 33.69
CA PRO A 7 44.56 12.56 33.96
C PRO A 7 44.10 12.62 35.47
N SER A 8 42.85 12.18 35.73
CA SER A 8 42.27 11.68 37.01
C SER A 8 41.68 12.76 37.95
N SER A 9 40.51 12.64 38.61
CA SER A 9 39.77 11.49 39.15
C SER A 9 38.30 11.88 39.48
N ALA A 10 37.41 10.89 39.56
CA ALA A 10 35.98 10.99 39.89
C ALA A 10 35.64 11.45 41.33
N PRO A 11 34.33 11.69 41.62
CA PRO A 11 33.71 10.84 42.63
C PRO A 11 32.34 10.26 42.23
N ARG A 12 32.07 9.06 42.76
CA ARG A 12 30.81 8.30 42.74
C ARG A 12 29.86 8.75 43.85
N ILE A 13 28.55 8.89 43.57
CA ILE A 13 27.38 8.53 44.42
C ILE A 13 26.20 8.29 43.42
N SER A 14 25.71 7.08 43.15
CA SER A 14 24.83 6.16 43.91
C SER A 14 23.34 6.56 43.98
N GLY A 15 22.47 5.72 43.41
CA GLY A 15 20.99 5.73 43.51
C GLY A 15 20.33 6.20 42.21
N GLY A 16 19.68 5.38 41.38
CA GLY A 16 18.88 4.20 41.65
C GLY A 16 17.44 4.53 41.25
N HIS A 17 17.06 4.27 39.99
CA HIS A 17 15.67 4.07 39.54
C HIS A 17 15.68 3.29 38.22
N LEU A 18 15.19 2.06 38.28
CA LEU A 18 14.94 1.18 37.14
C LEU A 18 13.85 1.81 36.25
N ARG A 19 14.23 2.27 35.05
CA ARG A 19 13.28 2.45 33.94
C ARG A 19 13.59 1.39 32.89
N GLY A 20 12.63 0.47 32.72
CA GLY A 20 12.63 -0.52 31.63
C GLY A 20 12.57 0.15 30.25
N PRO A 21 12.83 -0.61 29.18
CA PRO A 21 12.91 -0.06 27.84
C PRO A 21 11.56 0.52 27.41
N VAL A 22 11.58 1.80 27.05
CA VAL A 22 10.46 2.50 26.41
C VAL A 22 10.35 1.93 24.99
N ALA A 23 9.39 1.02 24.80
CA ALA A 23 9.01 0.52 23.49
C ALA A 23 8.25 1.62 22.73
N SER A 24 8.91 2.24 21.76
CA SER A 24 8.27 3.10 20.76
C SER A 24 7.33 2.25 19.89
N PRO A 25 6.05 2.63 19.68
CA PRO A 25 5.19 1.90 18.76
C PRO A 25 5.59 2.24 17.32
N GLN A 26 6.31 1.31 16.67
CA GLN A 26 6.49 1.30 15.21
C GLN A 26 5.15 0.98 14.52
N PRO A 27 4.71 1.73 13.50
CA PRO A 27 3.69 1.24 12.58
C PRO A 27 4.34 0.24 11.63
N ARG A 28 4.26 -1.06 11.98
CA ARG A 28 4.58 -2.17 11.07
C ARG A 28 3.52 -2.21 9.96
N TRP A 29 3.87 -1.64 8.80
CA TRP A 29 3.25 -2.02 7.54
C TRP A 29 3.63 -3.48 7.30
N GLY A 30 2.68 -4.39 7.47
CA GLY A 30 2.85 -5.77 7.04
C GLY A 30 2.87 -5.79 5.52
N ALA A 31 4.05 -5.98 4.93
CA ALA A 31 4.14 -6.42 3.54
C ALA A 31 3.53 -7.83 3.42
N PRO A 32 2.86 -8.18 2.31
CA PRO A 32 2.39 -9.53 2.08
C PRO A 32 3.58 -10.43 1.74
N ALA A 33 4.04 -11.21 2.73
CA ALA A 33 5.16 -12.15 2.58
C ALA A 33 4.75 -13.47 1.89
N ALA A 34 3.92 -13.44 0.85
CA ALA A 34 3.43 -14.67 0.23
C ALA A 34 3.09 -14.52 -1.26
N MET A 35 4.04 -14.13 -2.13
CA MET A 35 3.88 -14.32 -3.59
C MET A 35 5.20 -14.60 -4.36
N LEU A 36 6.26 -15.07 -3.70
CA LEU A 36 7.48 -15.52 -4.40
C LEU A 36 7.87 -16.93 -3.95
N ALA A 37 7.24 -17.93 -4.57
CA ALA A 37 7.77 -19.28 -4.65
C ALA A 37 7.27 -19.92 -5.96
N PRO A 38 8.15 -20.49 -6.81
CA PRO A 38 7.74 -21.14 -8.04
C PRO A 38 7.20 -22.53 -7.73
N GLY A 39 5.97 -22.83 -8.17
CA GLY A 39 5.39 -24.17 -8.08
C GLY A 39 5.67 -24.99 -9.34
N PRO A 40 6.02 -26.29 -9.25
CA PRO A 40 6.16 -27.15 -10.42
C PRO A 40 4.82 -27.74 -10.88
N VAL A 41 4.82 -28.10 -12.17
CA VAL A 41 3.72 -28.52 -13.05
C VAL A 41 3.10 -29.90 -12.68
N THR A 42 1.80 -30.02 -12.97
CA THR A 42 0.79 -31.11 -12.85
C THR A 42 1.17 -32.51 -13.44
N PRO A 43 0.31 -33.58 -13.53
CA PRO A 43 -1.11 -33.79 -13.15
C PRO A 43 -1.53 -35.21 -12.59
N ARG A 44 -2.84 -35.35 -12.28
CA ARG A 44 -3.76 -36.52 -12.43
C ARG A 44 -4.19 -37.41 -11.22
N GLN A 45 -5.54 -37.54 -11.17
CA GLN A 45 -6.41 -38.69 -10.84
C GLN A 45 -6.84 -39.00 -9.39
N ALA A 46 -8.15 -38.91 -9.17
CA ALA A 46 -8.92 -39.50 -8.05
C ALA A 46 -9.11 -41.03 -8.26
N PRO A 47 -9.56 -41.82 -7.25
CA PRO A 47 -11.01 -41.87 -6.97
C PRO A 47 -11.45 -42.11 -5.50
N ARG A 48 -12.68 -41.63 -5.25
CA ARG A 48 -13.74 -42.03 -4.29
C ARG A 48 -13.51 -43.18 -3.29
N ALA A 49 -13.93 -42.94 -2.04
CA ALA A 49 -14.52 -43.98 -1.18
C ALA A 49 -15.64 -43.42 -0.25
N HIS A 50 -16.85 -43.86 -0.57
CA HIS A 50 -17.97 -44.29 0.29
C HIS A 50 -18.47 -43.47 1.50
N LEU A 51 -19.69 -42.95 1.30
CA LEU A 51 -20.68 -42.55 2.29
C LEU A 51 -21.14 -43.74 3.17
N SER A 52 -21.38 -43.47 4.46
CA SER A 52 -22.31 -44.21 5.32
C SER A 52 -23.10 -43.19 6.16
N PRO A 53 -24.45 -43.29 6.24
CA PRO A 53 -25.27 -42.37 7.05
C PRO A 53 -25.71 -43.08 8.37
N PRO A 54 -26.58 -42.48 9.20
CA PRO A 54 -26.20 -41.80 10.44
C PRO A 54 -26.67 -42.57 11.70
N ASN A 55 -26.15 -42.21 12.87
CA ASN A 55 -26.68 -42.69 14.16
C ASN A 55 -27.45 -41.54 14.86
N PRO A 56 -28.76 -41.68 15.14
CA PRO A 56 -29.57 -40.61 15.72
C PRO A 56 -29.68 -40.81 17.23
N SER A 57 -29.08 -39.92 18.02
CA SER A 57 -29.43 -39.69 19.42
C SER A 57 -28.68 -38.48 19.96
N ALA A 58 -29.37 -37.34 20.09
CA ALA A 58 -29.41 -36.54 21.31
C ALA A 58 -29.85 -35.09 21.02
N VAL A 59 -31.06 -34.80 21.48
CA VAL A 59 -31.43 -33.58 22.21
C VAL A 59 -31.47 -32.27 21.39
N SER A 60 -32.70 -31.91 21.06
CA SER A 60 -33.27 -30.56 20.94
C SER A 60 -32.37 -29.40 21.43
N ALA A 61 -31.92 -28.56 20.51
CA ALA A 61 -31.58 -27.17 20.77
C ALA A 61 -32.30 -26.30 19.73
N GLY A 62 -33.06 -25.30 20.21
CA GLY A 62 -33.95 -24.45 19.43
C GLY A 62 -33.26 -23.55 18.40
N PRO A 63 -34.03 -22.73 17.65
CA PRO A 63 -33.57 -22.03 16.45
C PRO A 63 -32.63 -20.82 16.70
N GLU A 64 -32.14 -20.59 17.92
CA GLU A 64 -31.41 -19.36 18.27
C GLU A 64 -29.91 -19.37 17.91
N VAL A 65 -29.29 -20.53 17.63
CA VAL A 65 -27.82 -20.62 17.44
C VAL A 65 -27.36 -20.23 16.02
N HIS A 66 -28.26 -20.19 15.03
CA HIS A 66 -27.93 -19.85 13.64
C HIS A 66 -27.87 -18.34 13.34
N GLY A 67 -28.49 -17.50 14.17
CA GLY A 67 -28.41 -16.03 14.03
C GLY A 67 -27.07 -15.46 14.53
N ASP A 68 -26.53 -16.04 15.60
CA ASP A 68 -25.33 -15.54 16.30
C ASP A 68 -24.05 -15.79 15.49
N ASN A 69 -23.95 -16.92 14.77
CA ASN A 69 -22.81 -17.20 13.89
C ASN A 69 -22.80 -16.33 12.62
N ARG A 70 -23.98 -15.94 12.09
CA ARG A 70 -24.09 -15.05 10.93
C ARG A 70 -23.68 -13.62 11.30
N CYS A 71 -24.15 -13.11 12.44
CA CYS A 71 -23.76 -11.81 12.98
C CYS A 71 -22.27 -11.74 13.39
N ARG A 72 -21.66 -12.87 13.77
CA ARG A 72 -20.22 -12.98 14.01
C ARG A 72 -19.39 -12.88 12.73
N ALA A 73 -19.82 -13.57 11.67
CA ALA A 73 -19.15 -13.52 10.37
C ALA A 73 -19.19 -12.11 9.76
N THR A 74 -20.36 -11.45 9.73
CA THR A 74 -20.51 -10.09 9.19
C THR A 74 -19.61 -9.06 9.92
N ARG A 75 -19.48 -9.15 11.25
CA ARG A 75 -18.63 -8.23 12.04
C ARG A 75 -17.14 -8.42 11.79
N MET A 76 -16.70 -9.64 11.54
CA MET A 76 -15.29 -9.94 11.32
C MET A 76 -14.84 -9.42 9.94
N VAL A 77 -15.75 -9.45 8.97
CA VAL A 77 -15.60 -8.81 7.65
C VAL A 77 -15.57 -7.28 7.78
N ASP A 78 -16.41 -6.69 8.65
CA ASP A 78 -16.44 -5.24 8.90
C ASP A 78 -15.16 -4.67 9.54
N MET A 79 -14.31 -5.50 10.15
CA MET A 79 -13.07 -5.08 10.79
C MET A 79 -11.83 -5.23 9.89
N ASN A 80 -12.01 -5.65 8.63
CA ASN A 80 -10.93 -5.77 7.64
C ASN A 80 -9.69 -6.54 8.14
N LEU A 81 -9.91 -7.67 8.81
CA LEU A 81 -8.83 -8.52 9.34
C LEU A 81 -8.54 -9.67 8.36
N ASN A 82 -7.25 -9.96 8.10
CA ASN A 82 -6.84 -11.16 7.39
C ASN A 82 -7.10 -12.43 8.23
N ASP A 83 -7.13 -13.61 7.61
CA ASP A 83 -7.46 -14.87 8.32
C ASP A 83 -6.53 -15.16 9.51
N GLU A 84 -5.24 -14.80 9.42
CA GLU A 84 -4.28 -14.93 10.52
C GLU A 84 -4.65 -14.08 11.74
N LYS A 85 -5.13 -12.85 11.55
CA LYS A 85 -5.60 -11.96 12.64
C LYS A 85 -7.01 -12.32 13.11
N GLN A 86 -7.80 -12.99 12.28
CA GLN A 86 -9.10 -13.53 12.66
C GLN A 86 -8.98 -14.77 13.53
N GLN A 87 -7.99 -15.63 13.30
CA GLN A 87 -7.78 -16.88 14.01
C GLN A 87 -7.72 -16.74 15.55
N PRO A 88 -6.94 -15.80 16.15
CA PRO A 88 -6.94 -15.60 17.59
C PRO A 88 -8.27 -15.06 18.11
N LEU A 89 -8.99 -14.25 17.31
CA LEU A 89 -10.33 -13.77 17.67
C LEU A 89 -11.37 -14.89 17.59
N ARG A 90 -11.24 -15.85 16.67
CA ARG A 90 -12.07 -17.06 16.59
C ARG A 90 -11.81 -18.02 17.77
N ALA A 91 -10.59 -18.04 18.31
CA ALA A 91 -10.20 -18.85 19.46
C ALA A 91 -10.65 -18.29 20.83
N LYS A 92 -11.10 -17.02 20.91
CA LYS A 92 -11.56 -16.43 22.18
C LYS A 92 -12.84 -17.09 22.71
N ASP A 93 -12.98 -17.10 24.03
CA ASP A 93 -14.16 -17.59 24.74
C ASP A 93 -15.44 -16.85 24.26
N ILE A 94 -16.57 -17.57 24.26
CA ILE A 94 -17.87 -17.08 23.83
C ILE A 94 -18.33 -15.85 24.63
N MET A 95 -17.94 -15.74 25.90
CA MET A 95 -18.26 -14.55 26.72
C MET A 95 -17.54 -13.30 26.21
N ILE A 96 -16.24 -13.39 25.90
CA ILE A 96 -15.46 -12.28 25.35
C ILE A 96 -15.99 -11.91 23.96
N LYS A 97 -16.37 -12.91 23.15
CA LYS A 97 -16.98 -12.65 21.84
C LYS A 97 -18.31 -11.89 21.97
N ARG A 98 -19.17 -12.26 22.94
CA ARG A 98 -20.45 -11.59 23.23
C ARG A 98 -20.25 -10.17 23.75
N GLU A 99 -19.24 -9.94 24.58
CA GLU A 99 -18.89 -8.61 25.05
C GLU A 99 -18.38 -7.71 23.91
N MET A 100 -17.50 -8.23 23.04
CA MET A 100 -17.05 -7.52 21.84
C MET A 100 -18.21 -7.20 20.89
N VAL A 101 -19.15 -8.15 20.72
CA VAL A 101 -20.39 -7.94 19.97
C VAL A 101 -21.22 -6.84 20.59
N SER A 102 -21.41 -6.86 21.90
CA SER A 102 -22.19 -5.88 22.64
C SER A 102 -21.57 -4.49 22.55
N GLN A 103 -20.25 -4.36 22.75
CA GLN A 103 -19.53 -3.10 22.60
C GLN A 103 -19.63 -2.57 21.17
N TYR A 104 -19.45 -3.40 20.14
CA TYR A 104 -19.64 -3.02 18.73
C TYR A 104 -21.09 -2.56 18.43
N LEU A 105 -22.08 -3.26 18.97
CA LEU A 105 -23.49 -2.88 18.83
C LEU A 105 -23.80 -1.59 19.58
N HIS A 106 -23.16 -1.34 20.73
CA HIS A 106 -23.28 -0.08 21.43
C HIS A 106 -22.59 1.05 20.66
N THR A 107 -21.40 0.85 20.08
CA THR A 107 -20.75 1.88 19.25
C THR A 107 -21.50 2.12 17.92
N SER A 108 -22.26 1.14 17.42
CA SER A 108 -23.07 1.31 16.19
C SER A 108 -24.51 1.77 16.43
N LYS A 109 -25.09 1.56 17.63
CA LYS A 109 -26.46 1.98 17.99
C LYS A 109 -26.53 3.19 18.94
N ALA A 110 -25.49 3.47 19.72
CA ALA A 110 -25.40 4.65 20.58
C ALA A 110 -24.94 5.89 19.80
N GLY A 111 -25.67 6.22 18.74
CA GLY A 111 -25.93 7.63 18.49
C GLY A 111 -26.81 8.11 19.64
N MET A 112 -26.40 9.16 20.37
CA MET A 112 -27.10 9.79 21.51
C MET A 112 -26.63 9.39 22.93
N SER A 113 -25.37 9.69 23.30
CA SER A 113 -25.11 10.41 24.58
C SER A 113 -23.66 10.92 24.68
N GLN A 114 -23.54 12.23 24.53
CA GLN A 114 -22.55 13.20 25.01
C GLN A 114 -21.06 12.82 25.20
N LYS A 115 -20.29 13.43 24.27
CA LYS A 115 -18.92 13.99 24.32
C LYS A 115 -17.96 13.18 23.43
N GLU A 116 -17.73 13.72 22.22
CA GLU A 116 -17.06 13.12 21.05
C GLU A 116 -17.96 12.21 20.19
N CYS A 117 -19.05 12.75 19.65
CA CYS A 117 -19.86 12.07 18.63
C CYS A 117 -19.09 12.11 17.30
N SER A 118 -18.55 10.97 16.86
CA SER A 118 -17.98 10.81 15.52
C SER A 118 -19.02 11.26 14.48
N LYS A 119 -18.73 12.33 13.73
CA LYS A 119 -19.61 12.81 12.64
C LYS A 119 -19.96 11.64 11.71
N SER A 120 -21.20 11.59 11.23
CA SER A 120 -21.59 10.57 10.25
C SER A 120 -20.87 10.79 8.91
N ALA A 121 -20.75 9.73 8.10
CA ALA A 121 -20.12 9.83 6.78
C ALA A 121 -20.76 10.93 5.91
N LEU A 122 -22.09 11.06 5.93
CA LEU A 122 -22.83 12.08 5.18
C LEU A 122 -22.49 13.52 5.62
N MET A 123 -22.24 13.74 6.91
CA MET A 123 -21.83 15.06 7.42
C MET A 123 -20.47 15.46 6.85
N TYR A 124 -19.52 14.53 6.77
CA TYR A 124 -18.23 14.80 6.12
C TYR A 124 -18.40 15.12 4.64
N ILE A 125 -19.25 14.38 3.91
CA ILE A 125 -19.52 14.65 2.49
C ILE A 125 -20.07 16.07 2.31
N GLN A 126 -21.02 16.49 3.14
CA GLN A 126 -21.57 17.84 3.12
C GLN A 126 -20.51 18.91 3.44
N GLU A 127 -19.65 18.68 4.43
CA GLU A 127 -18.54 19.58 4.76
C GLU A 127 -17.53 19.69 3.62
N LEU A 128 -17.14 18.58 2.99
CA LEU A 128 -16.25 18.59 1.82
C LEU A 128 -16.86 19.39 0.65
N ARG A 129 -18.16 19.23 0.42
CA ARG A 129 -18.91 19.97 -0.63
C ARG A 129 -19.19 21.42 -0.28
N SER A 130 -19.04 21.83 0.98
CA SER A 130 -19.29 23.22 1.41
C SER A 130 -18.22 24.22 0.93
N GLY A 131 -17.13 23.73 0.33
CA GLY A 131 -16.09 24.58 -0.22
C GLY A 131 -15.07 25.07 0.80
N LEU A 132 -14.77 24.28 1.83
CA LEU A 132 -13.72 24.58 2.81
C LEU A 132 -12.36 24.87 2.13
N ARG A 133 -11.55 25.73 2.76
CA ARG A 133 -10.20 26.12 2.31
C ARG A 133 -9.25 26.28 3.49
N GLY A 134 -7.95 26.31 3.20
CA GLY A 134 -6.92 26.64 4.19
C GLY A 134 -6.94 25.71 5.41
N GLY A 135 -6.89 26.30 6.60
CA GLY A 135 -6.83 25.56 7.86
C GLY A 135 -8.12 24.80 8.22
N ASP A 136 -9.29 25.34 7.87
CA ASP A 136 -10.57 24.69 8.18
C ASP A 136 -10.73 23.39 7.38
N LEU A 137 -10.25 23.37 6.13
CA LEU A 137 -10.17 22.16 5.33
C LEU A 137 -9.24 21.12 5.98
N LEU A 138 -8.06 21.55 6.44
CA LEU A 138 -7.10 20.65 7.09
C LEU A 138 -7.71 19.95 8.31
N VAL A 139 -8.36 20.71 9.20
CA VAL A 139 -9.01 20.17 10.41
C VAL A 139 -10.09 19.15 10.05
N CYS A 140 -10.89 19.44 9.02
CA CYS A 140 -11.92 18.51 8.53
C CYS A 140 -11.28 17.21 8.00
N LEU A 141 -10.21 17.32 7.20
CA LEU A 141 -9.50 16.18 6.62
C LEU A 141 -8.82 15.31 7.69
N GLU A 142 -8.17 15.91 8.69
CA GLU A 142 -7.55 15.17 9.79
C GLU A 142 -8.59 14.37 10.58
N SER A 143 -9.76 14.96 10.84
CA SER A 143 -10.89 14.30 11.49
C SER A 143 -11.47 13.16 10.63
N LEU A 144 -11.58 13.40 9.32
CA LEU A 144 -12.03 12.39 8.35
C LEU A 144 -11.06 11.21 8.27
N ARG A 145 -9.74 11.45 8.21
CA ARG A 145 -8.70 10.41 8.21
C ARG A 145 -8.84 9.49 9.42
N VAL A 146 -9.04 10.07 10.61
CA VAL A 146 -9.23 9.29 11.84
C VAL A 146 -10.50 8.45 11.76
N SER A 147 -11.58 9.01 11.20
CA SER A 147 -12.85 8.31 10.99
C SER A 147 -12.70 7.15 9.99
N LEU A 148 -11.98 7.34 8.88
CA LEU A 148 -11.71 6.31 7.87
C LEU A 148 -10.86 5.15 8.42
N ASN A 149 -9.92 5.44 9.34
CA ASN A 149 -9.05 4.41 9.91
C ASN A 149 -9.70 3.59 11.03
N ASN A 150 -10.54 4.23 11.85
CA ASN A 150 -10.98 3.64 13.12
C ASN A 150 -12.42 3.11 13.07
N ASN A 151 -13.24 3.55 12.10
CA ASN A 151 -14.61 3.05 11.94
C ASN A 151 -14.64 1.75 11.11
N PRO A 152 -15.71 0.93 11.25
CA PRO A 152 -15.86 -0.29 10.47
C PRO A 152 -15.93 -0.02 8.96
N VAL A 153 -15.65 -1.03 8.15
CA VAL A 153 -15.75 -0.97 6.69
C VAL A 153 -17.13 -0.52 6.22
N SER A 154 -18.20 -0.85 6.95
CA SER A 154 -19.55 -0.34 6.67
C SER A 154 -19.66 1.19 6.74
N TRP A 155 -18.89 1.86 7.61
CA TRP A 155 -18.79 3.32 7.62
C TRP A 155 -18.08 3.83 6.35
N VAL A 156 -17.01 3.16 5.94
CA VAL A 156 -16.29 3.47 4.69
C VAL A 156 -17.19 3.28 3.46
N GLN A 157 -18.04 2.25 3.49
CA GLN A 157 -19.06 2.03 2.45
C GLN A 157 -20.11 3.14 2.42
N ASN A 158 -20.53 3.65 3.58
CA ASN A 158 -21.45 4.80 3.66
C ASN A 158 -20.80 6.11 3.19
N PHE A 159 -19.48 6.26 3.35
CA PHE A 159 -18.73 7.36 2.73
C PHE A 159 -18.65 7.18 1.21
N GLY A 160 -18.37 5.96 0.77
CA GLY A 160 -18.63 5.46 -0.58
C GLY A 160 -17.96 6.24 -1.71
N SER A 161 -18.52 6.08 -2.92
CA SER A 161 -18.09 6.79 -4.12
C SER A 161 -18.32 8.29 -4.00
N GLU A 162 -19.45 8.71 -3.41
CA GLU A 162 -19.79 10.13 -3.25
C GLU A 162 -18.75 10.91 -2.43
N GLY A 163 -18.30 10.34 -1.32
CA GLY A 163 -17.26 10.94 -0.49
C GLY A 163 -15.88 10.90 -1.16
N LEU A 164 -15.56 9.80 -1.84
CA LEU A 164 -14.32 9.69 -2.62
C LEU A 164 -14.26 10.75 -3.73
N SER A 165 -15.32 10.90 -4.53
CA SER A 165 -15.39 11.90 -5.60
C SER A 165 -15.19 13.31 -5.05
N SER A 166 -15.80 13.65 -3.91
CA SER A 166 -15.59 14.96 -3.27
C SER A 166 -14.14 15.15 -2.78
N LEU A 167 -13.47 14.12 -2.28
CA LEU A 167 -12.04 14.19 -1.93
C LEU A 167 -11.15 14.38 -3.15
N LEU A 168 -11.40 13.63 -4.22
CA LEU A 168 -10.61 13.71 -5.46
C LEU A 168 -10.79 15.06 -6.16
N GLU A 169 -12.00 15.63 -6.15
CA GLU A 169 -12.27 16.96 -6.69
C GLU A 169 -11.50 18.05 -5.92
N ILE A 170 -11.47 17.97 -4.59
CA ILE A 170 -10.66 18.89 -3.76
C ILE A 170 -9.17 18.71 -4.08
N LEU A 171 -8.69 17.47 -4.20
CA LEU A 171 -7.29 17.19 -4.54
C LEU A 171 -6.91 17.77 -5.91
N LYS A 172 -7.76 17.55 -6.93
CA LYS A 172 -7.59 18.09 -8.28
C LYS A 172 -7.46 19.60 -8.26
N ARG A 173 -8.39 20.28 -7.59
CA ARG A 173 -8.35 21.75 -7.42
C ARG A 173 -7.07 22.22 -6.74
N LEU A 174 -6.66 21.58 -5.64
CA LEU A 174 -5.44 21.96 -4.91
C LEU A 174 -4.17 21.73 -5.74
N GLN A 175 -4.14 20.73 -6.62
CA GLN A 175 -3.02 20.47 -7.52
C GLN A 175 -2.95 21.47 -8.67
N GLU A 176 -4.09 21.95 -9.18
CA GLU A 176 -4.17 22.96 -10.24
C GLU A 176 -3.85 24.38 -9.71
N GLU A 177 -4.28 24.72 -8.50
CA GLU A 177 -4.09 26.04 -7.87
C GLU A 177 -2.73 26.20 -7.16
N SER A 178 -1.87 25.17 -7.21
CA SER A 178 -0.67 24.99 -6.38
C SER A 178 0.32 26.17 -6.42
N SER A 179 0.15 27.12 -5.50
CA SER A 179 1.10 28.21 -5.23
C SER A 179 1.45 28.36 -3.74
N MET A 180 0.62 27.83 -2.83
CA MET A 180 0.72 28.05 -1.39
C MET A 180 1.10 26.79 -0.61
N TYR A 181 1.94 26.95 0.41
CA TYR A 181 2.39 25.86 1.29
C TYR A 181 1.25 25.17 2.08
N SER A 182 0.16 25.91 2.39
CA SER A 182 -1.03 25.33 3.01
C SER A 182 -1.69 24.26 2.16
N ASP A 183 -1.58 24.39 0.84
CA ASP A 183 -2.26 23.51 -0.10
C ASP A 183 -1.54 22.17 -0.17
N VAL A 184 -0.21 22.15 -0.08
CA VAL A 184 0.59 20.91 0.01
C VAL A 184 0.24 20.08 1.25
N LYS A 185 0.01 20.74 2.40
CA LYS A 185 -0.44 20.04 3.61
C LYS A 185 -1.83 19.43 3.45
N ASN A 186 -2.75 20.18 2.84
CA ASN A 186 -4.10 19.69 2.55
C ASN A 186 -4.05 18.52 1.55
N GLN A 187 -3.23 18.62 0.49
CA GLN A 187 -3.01 17.53 -0.46
C GLN A 187 -2.50 16.28 0.26
N HIS A 188 -1.46 16.40 1.11
CA HIS A 188 -0.93 15.25 1.85
C HIS A 188 -1.99 14.60 2.75
N GLU A 189 -2.79 15.41 3.44
CA GLU A 189 -3.83 14.87 4.31
C GLU A 189 -4.93 14.15 3.51
N ILE A 190 -5.26 14.62 2.29
CA ILE A 190 -6.12 13.88 1.36
C ILE A 190 -5.47 12.54 0.96
N ILE A 191 -4.18 12.51 0.61
CA ILE A 191 -3.48 11.24 0.29
C ILE A 191 -3.55 10.26 1.48
N ARG A 192 -3.46 10.75 2.72
CA ARG A 192 -3.64 9.92 3.92
C ARG A 192 -5.07 9.42 4.10
N CYS A 193 -6.08 10.24 3.77
CA CYS A 193 -7.47 9.79 3.72
C CYS A 193 -7.66 8.70 2.67
N LEU A 194 -7.13 8.88 1.44
CA LEU A 194 -7.17 7.87 0.39
C LEU A 194 -6.48 6.57 0.82
N LYS A 195 -5.36 6.68 1.54
CA LYS A 195 -4.68 5.52 2.12
C LYS A 195 -5.53 4.74 3.12
N ALA A 196 -6.24 5.44 4.00
CA ALA A 196 -7.16 4.81 4.94
C ALA A 196 -8.36 4.19 4.21
N PHE A 197 -8.91 4.90 3.23
CA PHE A 197 -10.04 4.45 2.41
C PHE A 197 -9.71 3.18 1.62
N MET A 198 -8.55 3.13 0.96
CA MET A 198 -8.06 1.98 0.18
C MET A 198 -7.50 0.83 1.02
N ASN A 199 -7.50 0.93 2.34
CA ASN A 199 -6.99 -0.16 3.19
C ASN A 199 -7.90 -1.41 3.16
N ASN A 200 -8.99 -1.43 2.39
CA ASN A 200 -9.94 -2.54 2.28
C ASN A 200 -10.37 -2.72 0.82
N ASN A 201 -10.86 -3.93 0.48
CA ASN A 201 -11.25 -4.28 -0.90
C ASN A 201 -12.32 -3.36 -1.49
N PHE A 202 -13.27 -2.88 -0.67
CA PHE A 202 -14.29 -1.97 -1.14
C PHE A 202 -13.65 -0.65 -1.61
N GLY A 203 -12.81 -0.05 -0.79
CA GLY A 203 -12.15 1.22 -1.13
C GLY A 203 -11.22 1.12 -2.33
N ILE A 204 -10.48 0.01 -2.48
CA ILE A 204 -9.65 -0.25 -3.68
C ILE A 204 -10.55 -0.29 -4.91
N LYS A 205 -11.60 -1.12 -4.90
CA LYS A 205 -12.52 -1.23 -6.04
C LYS A 205 -13.13 0.12 -6.41
N THR A 206 -13.64 0.86 -5.42
CA THR A 206 -14.23 2.17 -5.65
C THR A 206 -13.20 3.18 -6.18
N MET A 207 -11.93 3.10 -5.77
CA MET A 207 -10.86 3.93 -6.33
C MET A 207 -10.58 3.59 -7.80
N LEU A 208 -10.55 2.30 -8.14
CA LEU A 208 -10.29 1.85 -9.51
C LEU A 208 -11.42 2.19 -10.49
N ASP A 209 -12.65 2.30 -9.98
CA ASP A 209 -13.84 2.72 -10.74
C ASP A 209 -13.85 4.25 -11.03
N THR A 210 -12.91 5.02 -10.47
CA THR A 210 -12.78 6.45 -10.77
C THR A 210 -11.93 6.69 -12.02
N GLU A 211 -12.28 7.74 -12.79
CA GLU A 211 -11.55 8.14 -14.00
C GLU A 211 -10.15 8.69 -13.64
N ASP A 212 -10.09 9.75 -12.83
CA ASP A 212 -8.85 10.48 -12.54
C ASP A 212 -8.09 9.97 -11.29
N GLY A 213 -8.56 8.93 -10.59
CA GLY A 213 -8.04 8.56 -9.27
C GLY A 213 -6.54 8.23 -9.27
N ILE A 214 -6.11 7.40 -10.21
CA ILE A 214 -4.69 6.99 -10.32
C ILE A 214 -3.83 8.17 -10.79
N LEU A 215 -4.33 8.97 -11.73
CA LEU A 215 -3.66 10.18 -12.20
C LEU A 215 -3.43 11.19 -11.07
N LEU A 216 -4.42 11.42 -10.21
CA LEU A 216 -4.29 12.32 -9.06
C LEU A 216 -3.27 11.81 -8.03
N LEU A 217 -3.15 10.49 -7.86
CA LEU A 217 -2.07 9.89 -7.05
C LEU A 217 -0.70 10.08 -7.72
N ALA A 218 -0.60 9.91 -9.05
CA ALA A 218 0.62 10.15 -9.80
C ALA A 218 1.08 11.61 -9.70
N LYS A 219 0.15 12.57 -9.76
CA LYS A 219 0.39 14.00 -9.53
C LYS A 219 0.84 14.34 -8.11
N ALA A 220 0.51 13.49 -7.13
CA ALA A 220 0.99 13.64 -5.74
C ALA A 220 2.44 13.12 -5.53
N VAL A 221 3.08 12.56 -6.56
CA VAL A 221 4.48 12.11 -6.52
C VAL A 221 5.40 13.32 -6.70
N ASP A 222 5.58 14.09 -5.62
CA ASP A 222 6.39 15.31 -5.60
C ASP A 222 7.64 15.17 -4.69
N PRO A 223 8.87 15.16 -5.25
CA PRO A 223 10.11 15.13 -4.48
C PRO A 223 10.30 16.30 -3.52
N ALA A 224 9.66 17.45 -3.79
CA ALA A 224 9.73 18.63 -2.91
C ALA A 224 9.03 18.38 -1.57
N PHE A 225 8.10 17.42 -1.50
CA PHE A 225 7.43 17.03 -0.26
C PHE A 225 7.46 15.51 -0.03
N PRO A 226 8.61 14.97 0.45
CA PRO A 226 8.86 13.53 0.61
C PRO A 226 7.79 12.73 1.38
N PRO A 227 7.18 13.23 2.47
CA PRO A 227 6.18 12.45 3.20
C PRO A 227 4.94 12.10 2.37
N MET A 228 4.46 13.03 1.54
CA MET A 228 3.33 12.77 0.64
C MET A 228 3.73 11.84 -0.48
N MET A 229 4.91 12.08 -1.07
CA MET A 229 5.44 11.23 -2.13
C MET A 229 5.57 9.78 -1.65
N ILE A 230 6.08 9.53 -0.45
CA ILE A 230 6.16 8.18 0.14
C ILE A 230 4.78 7.52 0.24
N ASP A 231 3.77 8.25 0.72
CA ASP A 231 2.42 7.69 0.85
C ASP A 231 1.78 7.43 -0.53
N ALA A 232 1.96 8.33 -1.50
CA ALA A 232 1.49 8.17 -2.87
C ALA A 232 2.17 6.99 -3.59
N LEU A 233 3.51 6.89 -3.50
CA LEU A 233 4.27 5.79 -4.08
C LEU A 233 3.82 4.44 -3.53
N LYS A 234 3.63 4.32 -2.21
CA LYS A 234 3.15 3.07 -1.59
C LYS A 234 1.77 2.67 -2.10
N LEU A 235 0.89 3.63 -2.34
CA LEU A 235 -0.43 3.38 -2.91
C LEU A 235 -0.32 2.91 -4.35
N LEU A 236 0.44 3.62 -5.19
CA LEU A 236 0.67 3.24 -6.58
C LEU A 236 1.33 1.85 -6.69
N SER A 237 2.34 1.55 -5.87
CA SER A 237 2.97 0.22 -5.85
C SER A 237 2.00 -0.87 -5.45
N ALA A 238 1.14 -0.61 -4.47
CA ALA A 238 0.11 -1.56 -4.06
C ALA A 238 -0.90 -1.81 -5.19
N LEU A 239 -1.27 -0.78 -5.95
CA LEU A 239 -2.14 -0.92 -7.13
C LEU A 239 -1.50 -1.78 -8.22
N CYS A 240 -0.21 -1.59 -8.53
CA CYS A 240 0.50 -2.40 -9.52
C CYS A 240 0.49 -3.90 -9.20
N ILE A 241 0.54 -4.27 -7.92
CA ILE A 241 0.62 -5.66 -7.45
C ILE A 241 -0.78 -6.30 -7.35
N LEU A 242 -1.86 -5.53 -7.57
CA LEU A 242 -3.21 -6.11 -7.50
C LEU A 242 -3.36 -7.18 -8.58
N PRO A 243 -3.78 -8.40 -8.22
CA PRO A 243 -3.94 -9.48 -9.19
C PRO A 243 -5.12 -9.26 -10.13
N GLN A 244 -6.06 -8.39 -9.75
CA GLN A 244 -7.22 -8.00 -10.54
C GLN A 244 -7.58 -6.54 -10.25
N PRO A 245 -7.95 -5.75 -11.27
CA PRO A 245 -7.98 -6.11 -12.70
C PRO A 245 -6.56 -6.35 -13.28
N GLU A 246 -6.47 -6.94 -14.46
CA GLU A 246 -5.19 -7.20 -15.14
C GLU A 246 -4.51 -5.89 -15.57
N ASP A 247 -3.19 -5.95 -15.80
CA ASP A 247 -2.35 -4.85 -16.31
C ASP A 247 -2.38 -3.56 -15.49
N MET A 248 -2.57 -3.67 -14.17
CA MET A 248 -2.61 -2.51 -13.27
C MET A 248 -1.30 -1.72 -13.23
N ASN A 249 -0.17 -2.38 -13.42
CA ASN A 249 1.13 -1.73 -13.58
C ASN A 249 1.18 -0.85 -14.84
N GLU A 250 0.56 -1.27 -15.95
CA GLU A 250 0.45 -0.46 -17.16
C GLU A 250 -0.47 0.74 -16.95
N ARG A 251 -1.61 0.57 -16.27
CA ARG A 251 -2.51 1.69 -15.94
C ARG A 251 -1.85 2.73 -15.03
N VAL A 252 -1.02 2.30 -14.08
CA VAL A 252 -0.21 3.23 -13.27
C VAL A 252 0.85 3.93 -14.12
N LEU A 253 1.50 3.20 -15.02
CA LEU A 253 2.49 3.78 -15.93
C LEU A 253 1.88 4.79 -16.90
N GLU A 254 0.68 4.54 -17.41
CA GLU A 254 -0.10 5.45 -18.24
C GLU A 254 -0.37 6.76 -17.48
N ALA A 255 -0.88 6.67 -16.26
CA ALA A 255 -1.12 7.85 -15.41
C ALA A 255 0.17 8.65 -15.11
N MET A 256 1.30 7.96 -14.94
CA MET A 256 2.60 8.62 -14.80
C MET A 256 3.04 9.30 -16.10
N THR A 257 2.76 8.69 -17.25
CA THR A 257 3.10 9.23 -18.58
C THR A 257 2.24 10.45 -18.88
N GLU A 258 0.93 10.38 -18.66
CA GLU A 258 0.00 11.50 -18.82
C GLU A 258 0.40 12.69 -17.94
N ARG A 259 0.73 12.47 -16.66
CA ARG A 259 1.28 13.53 -15.82
C ARG A 259 2.54 14.15 -16.43
N ALA A 260 3.46 13.33 -16.89
CA ALA A 260 4.74 13.78 -17.42
C ALA A 260 4.57 14.67 -18.65
N GLU A 261 3.62 14.31 -19.52
CA GLU A 261 3.23 15.10 -20.68
C GLU A 261 2.62 16.45 -20.26
N MET A 262 1.74 16.47 -19.23
CA MET A 262 1.17 17.70 -18.69
C MET A 262 2.22 18.66 -18.12
N GLU A 263 3.30 18.13 -17.52
CA GLU A 263 4.37 18.92 -16.91
C GLU A 263 5.62 19.08 -17.81
N GLU A 264 5.54 18.64 -19.08
CA GLU A 264 6.63 18.66 -20.07
C GLU A 264 7.96 18.10 -19.52
N MET A 265 7.90 16.94 -18.86
CA MET A 265 9.07 16.29 -18.25
C MET A 265 9.14 14.79 -18.55
N ASP A 266 10.27 14.16 -18.23
CA ASP A 266 10.39 12.69 -18.29
C ASP A 266 9.54 12.03 -17.19
N ARG A 267 8.76 11.01 -17.53
CA ARG A 267 7.83 10.34 -16.60
C ARG A 267 8.46 9.74 -15.35
N PHE A 268 9.74 9.36 -15.43
CA PHE A 268 10.47 8.80 -14.29
C PHE A 268 11.30 9.83 -13.52
N LYS A 269 11.37 11.09 -13.98
CA LYS A 269 12.15 12.14 -13.33
C LYS A 269 11.84 12.31 -11.84
N PRO A 270 10.57 12.36 -11.39
CA PRO A 270 10.26 12.46 -9.96
C PRO A 270 10.82 11.29 -9.14
N LEU A 271 10.78 10.07 -9.68
CA LEU A 271 11.33 8.89 -9.00
C LEU A 271 12.85 8.98 -8.86
N LEU A 272 13.54 9.36 -9.94
CA LEU A 272 14.99 9.50 -9.93
C LEU A 272 15.44 10.64 -8.99
N ASP A 273 14.70 11.75 -8.95
CA ASP A 273 14.95 12.84 -8.01
C ASP A 273 14.77 12.36 -6.55
N GLY A 274 13.80 11.49 -6.28
CA GLY A 274 13.59 10.85 -4.97
C GLY A 274 14.67 9.82 -4.58
N LEU A 275 15.47 9.34 -5.54
CA LEU A 275 16.55 8.38 -5.29
C LEU A 275 17.93 9.03 -5.05
N LYS A 276 18.11 10.30 -5.41
CA LYS A 276 19.39 11.04 -5.27
C LYS A 276 19.89 11.10 -3.83
N THR A 277 21.20 11.27 -3.66
CA THR A 277 21.93 11.21 -2.37
C THR A 277 21.24 11.96 -1.23
N GLY A 278 20.78 13.20 -1.46
CA GLY A 278 20.16 14.06 -0.44
C GLY A 278 18.75 13.68 0.02
N ALA A 279 18.07 12.74 -0.66
CA ALA A 279 16.71 12.34 -0.30
C ALA A 279 16.67 11.44 0.97
N PRO A 280 15.58 11.44 1.75
CA PRO A 280 15.42 10.51 2.87
C PRO A 280 15.48 9.05 2.42
N VAL A 281 16.09 8.17 3.21
CA VAL A 281 16.20 6.73 2.88
C VAL A 281 14.81 6.09 2.68
N ALA A 282 13.81 6.47 3.48
CA ALA A 282 12.44 5.99 3.31
C ALA A 282 11.81 6.37 1.95
N LEU A 283 12.20 7.53 1.39
CA LEU A 283 11.77 7.93 0.06
C LEU A 283 12.46 7.08 -1.01
N LYS A 284 13.78 6.85 -0.86
CA LYS A 284 14.54 5.97 -1.77
C LYS A 284 13.93 4.56 -1.85
N VAL A 285 13.62 3.97 -0.69
CA VAL A 285 12.94 2.66 -0.59
C VAL A 285 11.60 2.68 -1.34
N SER A 286 10.80 3.73 -1.14
CA SER A 286 9.48 3.83 -1.77
C SER A 286 9.57 4.05 -3.29
N CYS A 287 10.60 4.76 -3.76
CA CYS A 287 10.84 4.95 -5.21
C CYS A 287 11.24 3.64 -5.88
N LEU A 288 12.18 2.88 -5.29
CA LEU A 288 12.55 1.56 -5.81
C LEU A 288 11.39 0.56 -5.71
N LEU A 289 10.57 0.63 -4.66
CA LEU A 289 9.37 -0.19 -4.55
C LEU A 289 8.43 0.01 -5.75
N LEU A 290 8.18 1.26 -6.16
CA LEU A 290 7.34 1.51 -7.33
C LEU A 290 8.01 1.05 -8.63
N ILE A 291 9.31 1.30 -8.80
CA ILE A 291 10.07 0.82 -9.97
C ILE A 291 9.96 -0.70 -10.10
N ASN A 292 10.20 -1.43 -9.02
CA ASN A 292 10.07 -2.89 -8.98
C ASN A 292 8.63 -3.32 -9.29
N ALA A 293 7.64 -2.67 -8.68
CA ALA A 293 6.24 -3.00 -8.92
C ALA A 293 5.79 -2.75 -10.37
N LEU A 294 6.34 -1.74 -11.06
CA LEU A 294 6.04 -1.49 -12.47
C LEU A 294 6.65 -2.54 -13.42
N ILE A 295 7.85 -3.02 -13.10
CA ILE A 295 8.62 -3.93 -13.96
C ILE A 295 8.26 -5.38 -13.67
N THR A 296 8.36 -5.82 -12.41
CA THR A 296 8.20 -7.23 -12.03
C THR A 296 6.78 -7.77 -12.28
N GLN A 297 5.76 -6.89 -12.31
CA GLN A 297 4.38 -7.31 -12.55
C GLN A 297 4.08 -7.51 -14.04
N ALA A 298 4.93 -7.04 -14.96
CA ALA A 298 4.70 -7.23 -16.39
C ALA A 298 5.14 -8.62 -16.86
N GLU A 299 4.25 -9.34 -17.53
CA GLU A 299 4.52 -10.68 -18.06
C GLU A 299 5.46 -10.62 -19.28
N GLU A 300 5.33 -9.60 -20.12
CA GLU A 300 6.11 -9.45 -21.34
C GLU A 300 7.56 -8.99 -21.06
N LEU A 301 8.53 -9.81 -21.48
CA LEU A 301 9.96 -9.47 -21.39
C LEU A 301 10.27 -8.14 -22.08
N ASP A 302 9.69 -7.90 -23.25
CA ASP A 302 9.97 -6.70 -24.06
C ASP A 302 9.53 -5.43 -23.33
N PHE A 303 8.37 -5.47 -22.65
CA PHE A 303 7.92 -4.40 -21.77
C PHE A 303 8.90 -4.16 -20.61
N ARG A 304 9.30 -5.23 -19.89
CA ARG A 304 10.26 -5.12 -18.76
C ARG A 304 11.59 -4.52 -19.19
N VAL A 305 12.16 -5.02 -20.29
CA VAL A 305 13.42 -4.53 -20.86
C VAL A 305 13.27 -3.08 -21.34
N HIS A 306 12.14 -2.72 -21.95
CA HIS A 306 11.86 -1.36 -22.40
C HIS A 306 11.87 -0.34 -21.24
N ILE A 307 11.08 -0.59 -20.20
CA ILE A 307 10.97 0.30 -19.03
C ILE A 307 12.29 0.39 -18.28
N ARG A 308 12.97 -0.74 -18.04
CA ARG A 308 14.29 -0.74 -17.39
C ARG A 308 15.31 0.05 -18.20
N SER A 309 15.32 -0.13 -19.52
CA SER A 309 16.24 0.60 -20.40
C SER A 309 15.99 2.11 -20.38
N GLU A 310 14.74 2.54 -20.31
CA GLU A 310 14.40 3.95 -20.14
C GLU A 310 14.93 4.53 -18.83
N LEU A 311 14.66 3.87 -17.71
CA LEU A 311 15.20 4.28 -16.39
C LEU A 311 16.73 4.36 -16.40
N MET A 312 17.40 3.38 -17.01
CA MET A 312 18.85 3.37 -17.14
C MET A 312 19.37 4.55 -17.98
N ARG A 313 18.71 4.87 -19.10
CA ARG A 313 19.05 6.04 -19.94
C ARG A 313 18.85 7.35 -19.20
N SER A 314 17.84 7.45 -18.32
CA SER A 314 17.59 8.62 -17.48
C SER A 314 18.55 8.73 -16.28
N GLY A 315 19.52 7.83 -16.14
CA GLY A 315 20.62 7.92 -15.16
C GLY A 315 20.46 7.05 -13.91
N LEU A 316 19.49 6.11 -13.89
CA LEU A 316 19.33 5.17 -12.77
C LEU A 316 20.61 4.36 -12.50
N ASN A 317 21.37 4.01 -13.54
CA ASN A 317 22.61 3.24 -13.43
C ASN A 317 23.66 3.89 -12.52
N HIS A 318 23.79 5.21 -12.53
CA HIS A 318 24.70 5.93 -11.65
C HIS A 318 24.16 5.94 -10.22
N ILE A 319 22.87 6.19 -10.06
CA ILE A 319 22.19 6.28 -8.77
C ILE A 319 22.25 4.94 -8.04
N LEU A 320 22.03 3.81 -8.72
CA LEU A 320 22.09 2.46 -8.13
C LEU A 320 23.42 2.20 -7.43
N LYS A 321 24.55 2.60 -8.02
CA LYS A 321 25.88 2.45 -7.42
C LYS A 321 25.97 3.12 -6.06
N GLU A 322 25.39 4.31 -5.92
CA GLU A 322 25.32 5.00 -4.62
C GLU A 322 24.37 4.28 -3.67
N LEU A 323 23.21 3.84 -4.15
CA LEU A 323 22.22 3.15 -3.31
C LEU A 323 22.77 1.86 -2.68
N HIS A 324 23.60 1.10 -3.39
CA HIS A 324 24.26 -0.10 -2.84
C HIS A 324 25.20 0.19 -1.67
N THR A 325 25.67 1.42 -1.50
CA THR A 325 26.54 1.80 -0.37
C THR A 325 25.75 2.11 0.91
N ILE A 326 24.43 2.24 0.83
CA ILE A 326 23.59 2.65 1.95
C ILE A 326 23.21 1.43 2.80
N GLU A 327 23.53 1.49 4.09
CA GLU A 327 23.18 0.44 5.06
C GLU A 327 21.71 0.57 5.52
N ASN A 328 20.79 0.00 4.74
CA ASN A 328 19.39 -0.11 5.13
C ASN A 328 18.77 -1.41 4.59
N GLU A 329 18.17 -2.22 5.47
CA GLU A 329 17.67 -3.54 5.11
C GLU A 329 16.51 -3.51 4.12
N ASP A 330 15.56 -2.58 4.28
CA ASP A 330 14.44 -2.42 3.35
C ASP A 330 14.94 -2.01 1.95
N LEU A 331 15.94 -1.11 1.90
CA LEU A 331 16.54 -0.67 0.65
C LEU A 331 17.32 -1.80 -0.03
N LYS A 332 18.14 -2.54 0.72
CA LYS A 332 18.88 -3.71 0.21
C LYS A 332 17.94 -4.75 -0.36
N LEU A 333 16.79 -5.00 0.29
CA LEU A 333 15.78 -5.91 -0.23
C LEU A 333 15.23 -5.42 -1.58
N GLN A 334 14.91 -4.14 -1.71
CA GLN A 334 14.43 -3.59 -2.99
C GLN A 334 15.51 -3.64 -4.09
N LEU A 335 16.78 -3.39 -3.75
CA LEU A 335 17.90 -3.52 -4.68
C LEU A 335 18.09 -4.96 -5.13
N ALA A 336 18.06 -5.92 -4.21
CA ALA A 336 18.19 -7.34 -4.54
C ALA A 336 17.08 -7.80 -5.50
N VAL A 337 15.83 -7.39 -5.27
CA VAL A 337 14.72 -7.67 -6.19
C VAL A 337 14.98 -7.07 -7.57
N PHE A 338 15.44 -5.83 -7.63
CA PHE A 338 15.74 -5.16 -8.89
C PHE A 338 16.84 -5.88 -9.68
N ASP A 339 17.93 -6.23 -9.01
CA ASP A 339 19.09 -6.90 -9.60
C ASP A 339 18.75 -8.30 -10.10
N GLU A 340 18.09 -9.12 -9.28
CA GLU A 340 17.69 -10.48 -9.64
C GLU A 340 16.79 -10.51 -10.89
N HIS A 341 15.79 -9.62 -10.95
CA HIS A 341 14.93 -9.52 -12.13
C HIS A 341 15.68 -8.95 -13.34
N SER A 342 16.66 -8.06 -13.13
CA SER A 342 17.47 -7.53 -14.22
C SER A 342 18.40 -8.58 -14.82
N GLU A 343 18.99 -9.44 -13.98
CA GLU A 343 19.82 -10.57 -14.42
C GLU A 343 18.98 -11.60 -15.17
N GLY A 344 17.83 -11.99 -14.62
CA GLY A 344 16.89 -12.91 -15.29
C GLY A 344 16.44 -12.41 -16.66
N ASP A 345 16.03 -11.13 -16.76
CA ASP A 345 15.63 -10.52 -18.04
C ASP A 345 16.80 -10.47 -19.05
N SER A 346 18.03 -10.28 -18.57
CA SER A 346 19.23 -10.28 -19.42
C SER A 346 19.54 -11.68 -19.97
N ASP A 347 19.39 -12.71 -19.16
CA ASP A 347 19.59 -14.10 -19.57
C ASP A 347 18.52 -14.54 -20.59
N ASP A 348 17.25 -14.18 -20.35
CA ASP A 348 16.16 -14.44 -21.29
C ASP A 348 16.38 -13.73 -22.63
N LEU A 349 16.81 -12.46 -22.60
CA LEU A 349 17.10 -11.69 -23.81
C LEU A 349 18.28 -12.30 -24.59
N LYS A 350 19.31 -12.78 -23.88
CA LYS A 350 20.45 -13.46 -24.48
C LYS A 350 20.05 -14.78 -25.13
N SER A 351 19.18 -15.57 -24.49
CA SER A 351 18.63 -16.80 -25.07
C SER A 351 17.87 -16.49 -26.37
N ARG A 352 16.99 -15.47 -26.37
CA ARG A 352 16.28 -15.04 -27.59
C ARG A 352 17.23 -14.62 -28.70
N LEU A 353 18.34 -13.93 -28.37
CA LEU A 353 19.35 -13.53 -29.34
C LEU A 353 20.07 -14.73 -29.96
N ASP A 354 20.41 -15.74 -29.15
CA ASP A 354 21.05 -16.96 -29.62
C ASP A 354 20.11 -17.75 -30.56
N ASP A 355 18.82 -17.84 -30.23
CA ASP A 355 17.80 -18.45 -31.09
C ASP A 355 17.70 -17.74 -32.45
N ILE A 356 17.58 -16.41 -32.45
CA ILE A 356 17.55 -15.60 -33.68
C ILE A 356 18.81 -15.79 -34.51
N ARG A 357 19.98 -15.85 -33.86
CA ARG A 357 21.26 -16.05 -34.54
C ARG A 357 21.29 -17.40 -35.27
N ILE A 358 20.79 -18.47 -34.63
CA ILE A 358 20.70 -19.80 -35.24
C ILE A 358 19.76 -19.79 -36.45
N GLU A 359 18.58 -19.17 -36.33
CA GLU A 359 17.63 -19.03 -37.43
C GLU A 359 18.21 -18.25 -38.62
N MET A 360 18.94 -17.18 -38.35
CA MET A 360 19.61 -16.36 -39.37
C MET A 360 20.82 -17.05 -40.00
N GLU A 361 21.53 -17.90 -39.26
CA GLU A 361 22.69 -18.66 -39.75
C GLU A 361 22.27 -19.86 -40.63
N TYR A 362 21.05 -20.38 -40.45
CA TYR A 362 20.46 -21.41 -41.32
C TYR A 362 19.08 -21.01 -41.89
N PRO A 363 19.01 -20.04 -42.83
CA PRO A 363 17.74 -19.56 -43.39
C PRO A 363 16.92 -20.61 -44.15
N SER A 364 17.54 -21.74 -44.51
CA SER A 364 17.02 -22.70 -45.49
C SER A 364 16.19 -23.87 -44.91
N THR A 365 15.96 -23.93 -43.60
CA THR A 365 15.10 -24.97 -42.99
C THR A 365 13.63 -24.55 -42.86
N ALA A 366 13.27 -23.29 -43.16
CA ALA A 366 11.91 -22.77 -43.03
C ALA A 366 11.00 -22.98 -44.25
N LYS A 367 11.45 -23.69 -45.29
CA LYS A 367 10.58 -24.14 -46.39
C LYS A 367 10.96 -25.54 -46.86
N LEU A 368 10.21 -26.54 -46.41
CA LEU A 368 9.75 -27.70 -47.20
C LEU A 368 8.56 -28.35 -46.50
#